data_AF-A0A960ZXH7-F1
#
_entry.id   AF-A0A960ZXH7-F1
#
_cell.length_a   1.000
_cell.length_b   1.000
_cell.length_c   1.000
_cell.angle_alpha   90.00
_cell.angle_beta   90.00
_cell.angle_gamma   90.00
#
_symmetry.space_group_name_H-M   'P 1'
#
loop_
_entity.id
_entity.type
_entity.pdbx_description
1 polymer ?
#
loop_
_entity_poly.entity_id
_entity_poly.type
_entity_poly.pdbx_seq_one_letter_code
_entity_poly.pdbx_strand_id
1 'polypeptide(L)' 'MSDIDPRVDIAFKKLFGTEENKDLLISLINSIVSEEDRVE' A
#
# COMPACT_ATOMS: atom_id res chain seq x y z
N MET A 1 9.43 2.85 20.88
CA MET A 1 9.32 4.19 20.25
C MET A 1 8.10 4.13 19.35
N SER A 2 7.03 4.78 19.83
CA SER A 2 5.75 5.09 19.16
C SER A 2 5.32 4.14 18.05
N ASP A 3 4.49 3.18 18.42
CA ASP A 3 3.61 2.43 17.55
C ASP A 3 2.91 3.39 16.57
N ILE A 4 3.23 3.28 15.28
CA ILE A 4 2.44 3.92 14.24
C ILE A 4 1.08 3.24 14.29
N ASP A 5 0.12 3.87 14.97
CA ASP A 5 -1.24 3.37 15.05
C ASP A 5 -1.81 3.36 13.62
N PRO A 6 -2.32 2.22 13.11
CA PRO A 6 -2.95 2.09 11.80
C PRO A 6 -4.27 2.88 11.67
N ARG A 7 -4.63 3.71 12.65
CA ARG A 7 -5.64 4.78 12.52
C ARG A 7 -5.03 6.10 12.02
N VAL A 8 -3.71 6.24 12.08
CA VAL A 8 -2.89 7.31 11.46
C VAL A 8 -2.48 6.93 10.02
N ASP A 9 -2.91 5.74 9.55
CA ASP A 9 -3.01 5.21 8.18
C ASP A 9 -3.79 6.10 7.18
N ILE A 10 -4.15 7.31 7.60
CA ILE A 10 -4.77 8.35 6.77
C ILE A 10 -3.93 8.66 5.55
N ALA A 11 -2.60 8.69 5.70
CA ALA A 11 -1.69 8.95 4.58
C ALA A 11 -1.75 7.81 3.55
N PHE A 12 -1.71 6.55 3.99
CA PHE A 12 -1.82 5.40 3.11
C PHE A 12 -3.17 5.38 2.38
N LYS A 13 -4.28 5.57 3.10
CA LYS A 13 -5.61 5.66 2.49
C LYS A 13 -5.77 6.85 1.55
N LYS A 14 -5.16 8.00 1.81
CA LYS A 14 -5.18 9.14 0.87
C LYS A 14 -4.36 8.86 -0.39
N LEU A 15 -3.24 8.17 -0.26
CA LEU A 15 -2.35 7.87 -1.38
C LEU A 15 -2.84 6.68 -2.20
N PHE A 16 -3.44 5.66 -1.57
CA PHE A 16 -3.74 4.38 -2.21
C PHE A 16 -5.20 3.94 -2.10
N GLY A 17 -6.03 4.65 -1.32
CA GLY A 17 -7.44 4.30 -1.08
C GLY A 17 -8.42 4.88 -2.11
N THR A 18 -7.95 5.29 -3.27
CA THR A 18 -8.78 5.73 -4.41
C THR A 18 -8.62 4.74 -5.57
N GLU A 19 -9.66 4.54 -6.36
CA GLU A 19 -9.63 3.62 -7.52
C GLU A 19 -8.54 4.03 -8.54
N GLU A 20 -8.31 5.32 -8.72
CA GLU A 20 -7.26 5.86 -9.61
C GLU A 20 -5.86 5.42 -9.17
N ASN A 21 -5.64 5.21 -7.87
CA ASN A 21 -4.33 4.85 -7.33
C ASN A 21 -4.17 3.34 -7.10
N LYS A 22 -5.10 2.52 -7.61
CA LYS A 22 -5.05 1.05 -7.48
C LYS A 22 -3.77 0.47 -8.10
N ASP A 23 -3.43 0.88 -9.32
CA ASP A 23 -2.23 0.37 -10.02
C ASP A 23 -0.93 0.78 -9.30
N LEU A 24 -0.94 1.97 -8.70
CA LEU A 24 0.17 2.46 -7.89
C LEU A 24 0.34 1.65 -6.61
N LEU A 25 -0.77 1.29 -5.94
CA LEU A 25 -0.77 0.43 -4.77
C LEU A 25 -0.23 -0.97 -5.11
N ILE A 26 -0.70 -1.55 -6.23
CA ILE A 26 -0.24 -2.87 -6.71
C ILE A 26 1.25 -2.82 -7.02
N SER A 27 1.72 -1.78 -7.70
CA SER A 27 3.14 -1.56 -8.01
C SER A 27 4.00 -1.50 -6.74
N LEU A 28 3.54 -0.78 -5.71
CA LEU A 28 4.24 -0.71 -4.43
C LEU A 28 4.32 -2.09 -3.76
N ILE A 29 3.20 -2.81 -3.67
CA ILE A 29 3.16 -4.14 -3.05
C ILE A 29 4.10 -5.10 -3.78
N ASN A 30 4.02 -5.17 -5.11
CA ASN A 30 4.85 -6.04 -5.95
C ASN A 30 6.36 -5.76 -5.84
N SER A 31 6.73 -4.52 -5.48
CA SER A 31 8.14 -4.15 -5.26
C SER A 31 8.71 -4.65 -3.93
N ILE A 32 7.85 -5.01 -2.97
CA ILE A 32 8.23 -5.41 -1.61
C ILE A 32 8.12 -6.93 -1.43
N VAL A 33 7.07 -7.54 -1.99
CA VAL A 33 6.84 -8.99 -1.88
C VAL A 33 7.75 -9.79 -2.80
N SER A 34 7.91 -11.07 -2.49
CA SER A 34 8.68 -12.00 -3.32
C SER A 34 7.92 -12.35 -4.60
N GLU A 35 8.62 -12.94 -5.58
CA GLU A 35 8.07 -13.06 -6.94
C GLU A 35 6.83 -13.95 -7.02
N GLU A 36 6.74 -14.96 -6.14
CA GLU A 36 5.59 -15.87 -6.04
C GLU A 36 4.31 -15.20 -5.52
N ASP A 37 4.44 -14.07 -4.82
CA ASP A 37 3.33 -13.36 -4.17
C ASP A 37 2.87 -12.12 -4.97
N ARG A 38 3.50 -11.82 -6.11
CA ARG A 38 3.14 -10.69 -6.96
C ARG A 38 1.81 -10.93 -7.66
N VAL A 39 1.04 -9.84 -7.84
CA VAL A 39 -0.31 -9.87 -8.47
C VAL A 39 -0.43 -8.84 -9.59
N GLU A 40 -1.38 -9.05 -10.50
CA GLU A 40 -1.78 -8.11 -11.56
C GLU A 40 -3.00 -7.26 -11.16
#